data_AF-A0A356J7W0-F1
#
_entry.id   AF-A0A356J7W0-F1
#
_cell.length_a   1.000
_cell.length_b   1.000
_cell.length_c   1.000
_cell.angle_alpha   90.00
_cell.angle_beta   90.00
_cell.angle_gamma   90.00
#
_symmetry.space_group_name_H-M   'P 1'
#
loop_
_entity.id
_entity.type
_entity.pdbx_description
1 polymer ?
#
loop_
_entity_poly.entity_id
_entity_poly.type
_entity_poly.pdbx_seq_one_letter_code
_entity_poly.pdbx_strand_id
1 'polypeptide(L)'
;MLERLQRPFFENNEFKEKRTEQEDAPKIHQLKMEIKTLEDKLREKKRNSDQIDSSFIQRERDRHSKTASLTFREIQNIREKVRGLNPDSDDAQKLVNKRTELEHRLTEETAGRDRTLTDLNRYRRDEQRKQESFLMTDLIEKRKKLAELQAK
;
A
#
# COMPACT_ATOMS: atom_id res chain seq x y z
N MET A 1 -64.76 55.69 -17.70
CA MET A 1 -63.45 56.29 -17.37
C MET A 1 -62.73 55.34 -16.42
N LEU A 2 -61.54 54.88 -16.83
CA LEU A 2 -60.53 54.27 -15.96
C LEU A 2 -60.15 55.30 -14.87
N GLU A 3 -59.80 54.92 -13.65
CA GLU A 3 -58.40 54.73 -13.30
C GLU A 3 -58.21 53.72 -12.15
N ARG A 4 -57.28 52.81 -12.41
CA ARG A 4 -56.82 51.73 -11.54
C ARG A 4 -55.86 52.32 -10.51
N LEU A 5 -56.08 52.00 -9.23
CA LEU A 5 -55.08 52.18 -8.19
C LEU A 5 -53.85 51.30 -8.51
N GLN A 6 -52.81 51.91 -9.09
CA GLN A 6 -51.47 51.34 -9.14
C GLN A 6 -50.89 51.31 -7.73
N ARG A 7 -50.88 50.12 -7.10
CA ARG A 7 -49.86 49.80 -6.09
C ARG A 7 -48.68 49.16 -6.83
N PRO A 8 -47.46 49.71 -6.77
CA PRO A 8 -46.29 48.98 -7.22
C PRO A 8 -46.09 47.77 -6.31
N PHE A 9 -46.01 46.60 -6.94
CA PHE A 9 -45.62 45.32 -6.35
C PHE A 9 -44.24 45.45 -5.69
N PHE A 10 -44.20 45.63 -4.37
CA PHE A 10 -43.06 45.19 -3.57
C PHE A 10 -43.37 43.77 -3.14
N GLU A 11 -42.86 42.78 -3.87
CA GLU A 11 -42.69 41.41 -3.40
C GLU A 11 -42.13 40.60 -4.57
N ASN A 12 -40.81 40.54 -4.71
CA ASN A 12 -40.15 39.53 -5.56
C ASN A 12 -38.67 39.34 -5.24
N ASN A 13 -38.25 39.52 -3.98
CA ASN A 13 -36.90 39.12 -3.54
C ASN A 13 -36.87 37.96 -2.53
N GLU A 14 -37.97 37.61 -1.87
CA GLU A 14 -37.95 36.54 -0.84
C GLU A 14 -38.12 35.11 -1.37
N PHE A 15 -38.47 34.94 -2.65
CA PHE A 15 -38.75 33.62 -3.22
C PHE A 15 -37.53 32.88 -3.80
N LYS A 16 -36.36 33.53 -3.87
CA LYS A 16 -35.12 32.90 -4.37
C LYS A 16 -34.23 32.33 -3.25
N GLU A 17 -34.28 32.90 -2.05
CA GLU A 17 -33.44 32.44 -0.93
C GLU A 17 -33.97 31.16 -0.26
N LYS A 18 -35.29 30.91 -0.27
CA LYS A 18 -35.85 29.71 0.39
C LYS A 18 -35.70 28.41 -0.42
N ARG A 19 -35.40 28.47 -1.72
CA ARG A 19 -35.16 27.25 -2.54
C ARG A 19 -33.76 26.68 -2.35
N THR A 20 -32.77 27.50 -2.01
CA THR A 20 -31.37 27.08 -1.86
C THR A 20 -31.16 26.25 -0.59
N GLU A 21 -31.76 26.65 0.54
CA GLU A 21 -31.61 25.92 1.82
C GLU A 21 -32.22 24.51 1.79
N GLN A 22 -33.32 24.32 1.05
CA GLN A 22 -34.03 23.04 0.99
C GLN A 22 -33.43 22.04 -0.02
N GLU A 23 -32.77 22.52 -1.07
CA GLU A 23 -32.05 21.69 -2.05
C GLU A 23 -30.65 21.27 -1.59
N ASP A 24 -30.02 22.05 -0.71
CA ASP A 24 -28.64 21.80 -0.29
C ASP A 24 -28.56 20.78 0.85
N ALA A 25 -29.59 20.65 1.69
CA ALA A 25 -29.67 19.62 2.73
C ALA A 25 -29.49 18.17 2.22
N PRO A 26 -30.21 17.71 1.16
CA PRO A 26 -29.99 16.37 0.61
C PRO A 26 -28.62 16.22 -0.09
N LYS A 27 -28.11 17.26 -0.75
CA LYS A 27 -26.76 17.26 -1.37
C LYS A 27 -25.66 17.16 -0.33
N ILE A 28 -25.79 17.88 0.78
CA ILE A 28 -24.89 17.83 1.95
C ILE A 28 -24.91 16.43 2.57
N HIS A 29 -26.11 15.85 2.74
CA HIS A 29 -26.24 14.48 3.26
C HIS A 29 -25.56 13.47 2.35
N GLN A 30 -25.78 13.56 1.04
CA GLN A 30 -25.14 12.70 0.05
C GLN A 30 -23.61 12.82 0.08
N LEU A 31 -23.07 14.05 0.10
CA LEU A 31 -21.63 14.29 0.20
C LEU A 31 -21.02 13.72 1.49
N LYS A 32 -21.71 13.83 2.63
CA LYS A 32 -21.27 13.22 3.89
C LYS A 32 -21.19 11.69 3.79
N MET A 33 -22.17 11.06 3.14
CA MET A 33 -22.17 9.61 2.91
C MET A 33 -21.05 9.18 1.96
N GLU A 34 -20.82 9.92 0.88
CA GLU A 34 -19.71 9.68 -0.06
C GLU A 34 -18.34 9.83 0.62
N ILE A 35 -18.14 10.89 1.40
CA ILE A 35 -16.91 11.12 2.20
C ILE A 35 -16.68 9.96 3.17
N LYS A 36 -17.70 9.55 3.93
CA LYS A 36 -17.59 8.42 4.86
C LYS A 36 -17.20 7.14 4.14
N THR A 37 -17.81 6.88 2.98
CA THR A 37 -17.50 5.71 2.15
C THR A 37 -16.04 5.73 1.66
N LEU A 38 -15.54 6.90 1.25
CA LEU A 38 -14.14 7.07 0.82
C LEU A 38 -13.16 6.88 2.00
N GLU A 39 -13.50 7.41 3.19
CA GLU A 39 -12.70 7.21 4.41
C GLU A 39 -12.64 5.73 4.81
N ASP A 40 -13.75 5.01 4.72
CA ASP A 40 -13.80 3.58 5.04
C ASP A 40 -12.99 2.76 4.02
N LYS A 41 -13.09 3.08 2.72
CA LYS A 41 -12.25 2.48 1.67
C LYS A 41 -10.76 2.74 1.90
N LEU A 42 -10.38 3.94 2.32
CA LEU A 42 -8.99 4.27 2.67
C LEU A 42 -8.50 3.45 3.88
N ARG A 43 -9.32 3.33 4.93
CA ARG A 43 -8.97 2.51 6.11
C ARG A 43 -8.82 1.04 5.75
N GLU A 44 -9.74 0.50 4.95
CA GLU A 44 -9.71 -0.90 4.52
C GLU A 44 -8.49 -1.18 3.63
N LYS A 45 -8.21 -0.30 2.65
CA LYS A 45 -6.99 -0.44 1.82
C LYS A 45 -5.72 -0.41 2.64
N LYS A 46 -5.64 0.46 3.65
CA LYS A 46 -4.49 0.52 4.56
C LYS A 46 -4.30 -0.81 5.30
N ARG A 47 -5.37 -1.34 5.92
CA ARG A 47 -5.36 -2.63 6.62
C ARG A 47 -4.98 -3.80 5.71
N ASN A 48 -5.57 -3.85 4.51
CA ASN A 48 -5.29 -4.90 3.54
C ASN A 48 -3.85 -4.82 3.04
N SER A 49 -3.30 -3.61 2.83
CA SER A 49 -1.90 -3.46 2.48
C SER A 49 -0.97 -3.99 3.57
N ASP A 50 -1.22 -3.61 4.84
CA ASP A 50 -0.44 -4.07 6.00
C ASP A 50 -0.48 -5.62 6.15
N GLN A 51 -1.65 -6.24 5.94
CA GLN A 51 -1.80 -7.70 5.98
C GLN A 51 -1.10 -8.41 4.81
N ILE A 52 -1.25 -7.90 3.59
CA ILE A 52 -0.62 -8.52 2.42
C ILE A 52 0.91 -8.30 2.49
N ASP A 53 1.40 -7.21 3.09
CA ASP A 53 2.84 -6.94 3.31
C ASP A 53 3.44 -8.01 4.23
N SER A 54 2.81 -8.25 5.38
CA SER A 54 3.28 -9.28 6.31
C SER A 54 3.28 -10.68 5.69
N SER A 55 2.19 -11.09 5.01
CA SER A 55 2.09 -12.45 4.44
C SER A 55 3.00 -12.72 3.24
N PHE A 56 3.25 -11.71 2.40
CA PHE A 56 4.11 -11.86 1.23
C PHE A 56 5.59 -11.85 1.62
N ILE A 57 6.00 -10.88 2.45
CA ILE A 57 7.38 -10.80 2.97
C ILE A 57 7.72 -12.07 3.75
N GLN A 58 6.77 -12.59 4.55
CA GLN A 58 6.98 -13.83 5.27
C GLN A 58 7.15 -15.03 4.33
N ARG A 59 6.33 -15.17 3.28
CA ARG A 59 6.46 -16.26 2.30
C ARG A 59 7.77 -16.23 1.51
N GLU A 60 8.23 -15.05 1.11
CA GLU A 60 9.53 -14.91 0.45
C GLU A 60 10.67 -15.23 1.44
N ARG A 61 10.59 -14.71 2.66
CA ARG A 61 11.55 -15.02 3.73
C ARG A 61 11.62 -16.52 4.01
N ASP A 62 10.48 -17.21 4.08
CA ASP A 62 10.41 -18.64 4.36
C ASP A 62 10.97 -19.49 3.21
N ARG A 63 10.70 -19.11 1.95
CA ARG A 63 11.27 -19.79 0.77
C ARG A 63 12.79 -19.70 0.77
N HIS A 64 13.33 -18.50 0.97
CA HIS A 64 14.77 -18.29 1.02
C HIS A 64 15.43 -18.88 2.27
N SER A 65 14.73 -18.91 3.41
CA SER A 65 15.21 -19.58 4.62
C SER A 65 15.40 -21.07 4.40
N LYS A 66 14.50 -21.72 3.66
CA LYS A 66 14.61 -23.16 3.33
C LYS A 66 15.83 -23.45 2.44
N THR A 67 16.06 -22.70 1.37
CA THR A 67 17.24 -22.91 0.50
C THR A 67 18.54 -22.62 1.24
N ALA A 68 18.62 -21.50 1.96
CA ALA A 68 19.79 -21.16 2.78
C ALA A 68 20.09 -22.24 3.85
N SER A 69 19.05 -22.80 4.48
CA SER A 69 19.20 -23.86 5.49
C SER A 69 19.73 -25.17 4.90
N LEU A 70 19.30 -25.54 3.69
CA LEU A 70 19.79 -26.73 2.99
C LEU A 70 21.27 -26.58 2.61
N THR A 71 21.64 -25.44 2.01
CA THR A 71 23.02 -25.14 1.64
C THR A 71 23.94 -25.06 2.87
N PHE A 72 23.47 -24.44 3.96
CA PHE A 72 24.20 -24.40 5.22
C PHE A 72 24.45 -25.80 5.80
N ARG A 73 23.43 -26.68 5.78
CA ARG A 73 23.57 -28.06 6.24
C ARG A 73 24.58 -28.84 5.39
N GLU A 74 24.58 -28.65 4.08
CA GLU A 74 25.56 -29.29 3.20
C GLU A 74 26.99 -28.82 3.49
N ILE A 75 27.18 -27.51 3.75
CA ILE A 75 28.48 -26.96 4.19
C ILE A 75 28.94 -27.60 5.50
N GLN A 76 28.05 -27.77 6.49
CA GLN A 76 28.41 -28.44 7.76
C GLN A 76 28.80 -29.90 7.53
N ASN A 77 28.04 -30.65 6.73
CA ASN A 77 28.37 -32.02 6.38
C ASN A 77 29.75 -32.13 5.69
N ILE A 78 30.11 -31.17 4.85
CA ILE A 78 31.43 -31.13 4.22
C ILE A 78 32.53 -30.85 5.25
N ARG A 79 32.31 -29.89 6.17
CA ARG A 79 33.29 -29.60 7.24
C ARG A 79 33.56 -30.82 8.11
N GLU A 80 32.53 -31.58 8.46
CA GLU A 80 32.66 -32.82 9.23
C GLU A 80 33.46 -33.88 8.45
N LYS A 81 33.16 -34.06 7.16
CA LYS A 81 33.88 -35.01 6.29
C LYS A 81 35.36 -34.66 6.14
N VAL A 82 35.69 -33.39 5.93
CA VAL A 82 37.09 -32.93 5.79
C VAL A 82 37.87 -33.15 7.09
N ARG A 83 37.23 -33.03 8.26
CA ARG A 83 37.89 -33.22 9.56
C ARG A 83 38.46 -34.62 9.78
N GLY A 84 37.88 -35.62 9.11
CA GLY A 84 38.32 -37.02 9.17
C GLY A 84 39.30 -37.41 8.08
N LEU A 85 39.65 -36.51 7.16
CA LEU A 85 40.55 -36.78 6.03
C LEU A 85 41.94 -36.21 6.29
N ASN A 86 42.94 -36.82 5.66
CA ASN A 86 44.27 -36.23 5.55
C ASN A 86 44.17 -34.92 4.74
N PRO A 87 44.59 -33.76 5.27
CA PRO A 87 44.48 -32.47 4.58
C PRO A 87 45.17 -32.42 3.21
N ASP A 88 46.22 -33.23 3.01
CA ASP A 88 46.96 -33.27 1.74
C ASP A 88 46.35 -34.26 0.72
N SER A 89 45.21 -34.89 1.04
CA SER A 89 44.55 -35.80 0.10
C SER A 89 43.76 -35.03 -0.95
N ASP A 90 43.77 -35.52 -2.18
CA ASP A 90 42.96 -34.97 -3.28
C ASP A 90 41.47 -34.89 -2.91
N ASP A 91 40.97 -35.83 -2.12
CA ASP A 91 39.58 -35.86 -1.66
C ASP A 91 39.28 -34.74 -0.65
N ALA A 92 40.21 -34.45 0.27
CA ALA A 92 40.07 -33.32 1.18
C ALA A 92 40.09 -32.00 0.40
N GLN A 93 41.00 -31.85 -0.56
CA GLN A 93 41.11 -30.66 -1.39
C GLN A 93 39.84 -30.42 -2.23
N LYS A 94 39.27 -31.47 -2.85
CA LYS A 94 38.00 -31.39 -3.59
C LYS A 94 36.85 -30.95 -2.70
N LEU A 95 36.76 -31.48 -1.49
CA LEU A 95 35.70 -31.12 -0.54
C LEU A 95 35.85 -29.68 -0.04
N VAL A 96 37.08 -29.22 0.20
CA VAL A 96 37.35 -27.81 0.54
C VAL A 96 36.92 -26.88 -0.60
N ASN A 97 37.28 -27.19 -1.85
CA ASN A 97 36.85 -26.41 -3.01
C ASN A 97 35.32 -26.37 -3.13
N LYS A 98 34.65 -27.52 -2.98
CA LYS A 98 33.18 -27.61 -2.99
C LYS A 98 32.55 -26.78 -1.87
N ARG A 99 33.13 -26.80 -0.66
CA ARG A 99 32.68 -25.95 0.46
C ARG A 99 32.77 -24.46 0.08
N THR A 100 33.90 -24.03 -0.44
CA THR A 100 34.13 -22.62 -0.81
C THR A 100 33.11 -22.15 -1.86
N GLU A 101 32.81 -22.97 -2.87
CA GLU A 101 31.77 -22.66 -3.84
C GLU A 101 30.37 -22.55 -3.21
N LEU A 102 30.03 -23.44 -2.28
CA LEU A 102 28.74 -23.38 -1.58
C LEU A 102 28.64 -22.15 -0.65
N GLU A 103 29.72 -21.78 0.02
CA GLU A 103 29.78 -20.57 0.85
C GLU A 103 29.64 -19.30 0.00
N HIS A 104 30.26 -19.27 -1.18
CA HIS A 104 30.09 -18.18 -2.15
C HIS A 104 28.65 -18.07 -2.64
N ARG A 105 28.07 -19.18 -3.12
CA ARG A 105 26.67 -19.21 -3.60
C ARG A 105 25.69 -18.77 -2.52
N LEU A 106 25.88 -19.24 -1.28
CA LEU A 106 25.02 -18.85 -0.15
C LEU A 106 25.07 -17.33 0.09
N THR A 107 26.26 -16.73 -0.04
CA THR A 107 26.46 -15.28 0.13
C THR A 107 25.78 -14.51 -0.99
N GLU A 108 25.97 -14.92 -2.24
CA GLU A 108 25.35 -14.29 -3.42
C GLU A 108 23.82 -14.41 -3.38
N GLU A 109 23.30 -15.59 -3.04
CA GLU A 109 21.86 -15.82 -2.93
C GLU A 109 21.24 -14.94 -1.83
N THR A 110 21.94 -14.79 -0.69
CA THR A 110 21.49 -13.91 0.41
C THR A 110 21.52 -12.43 0.00
N ALA A 111 22.58 -11.99 -0.67
CA ALA A 111 22.69 -10.61 -1.14
C ALA A 111 21.66 -10.30 -2.25
N GLY A 112 21.44 -11.25 -3.17
CA GLY A 112 20.41 -11.17 -4.19
C GLY A 112 19.02 -11.05 -3.59
N ARG A 113 18.70 -11.91 -2.59
CA ARG A 113 17.45 -11.86 -1.83
C ARG A 113 17.21 -10.48 -1.23
N ASP A 114 18.20 -9.92 -0.53
CA ASP A 114 18.03 -8.65 0.18
C ASP A 114 17.74 -7.50 -0.77
N ARG A 115 18.34 -7.52 -1.97
CA ARG A 115 18.03 -6.57 -3.04
C ARG A 115 16.61 -6.78 -3.58
N THR A 116 16.25 -8.01 -3.95
CA THR A 116 14.91 -8.32 -4.48
C THR A 116 13.80 -7.97 -3.49
N LEU A 117 13.98 -8.27 -2.20
CA LEU A 117 13.02 -7.88 -1.14
C LEU A 117 12.92 -6.36 -1.01
N THR A 118 14.04 -5.64 -1.13
CA THR A 118 14.06 -4.17 -1.07
C THR A 118 13.31 -3.56 -2.25
N ASP A 119 13.54 -4.06 -3.46
CA ASP A 119 12.91 -3.57 -4.69
C ASP A 119 11.41 -3.86 -4.72
N LEU A 120 11.00 -5.07 -4.33
CA LEU A 120 9.59 -5.43 -4.20
C LEU A 120 8.86 -4.54 -3.18
N ASN A 121 9.47 -4.28 -2.02
CA ASN A 121 8.91 -3.38 -1.02
C ASN A 121 8.83 -1.92 -1.49
N ARG A 122 9.74 -1.49 -2.38
CA ARG A 122 9.69 -0.14 -2.95
C ARG A 122 8.56 -0.03 -3.97
N TYR A 123 8.56 -0.90 -4.98
CA TYR A 123 7.55 -0.91 -6.04
C TYR A 123 6.14 -0.95 -5.46
N ARG A 124 5.93 -1.80 -4.45
CA ARG A 124 4.63 -1.95 -3.82
C ARG A 124 4.20 -0.74 -3.01
N ARG A 125 5.10 -0.10 -2.24
CA ARG A 125 4.81 1.17 -1.55
C ARG A 125 4.44 2.26 -2.54
N ASP A 126 5.10 2.31 -3.70
CA ASP A 126 4.80 3.29 -4.73
C ASP A 126 3.42 3.03 -5.35
N GLU A 127 3.06 1.78 -5.63
CA GLU A 127 1.71 1.42 -6.09
C GLU A 127 0.62 1.73 -5.04
N GLN A 128 0.87 1.45 -3.76
CA GLN A 128 -0.04 1.82 -2.68
C GLN A 128 -0.21 3.35 -2.62
N ARG A 129 0.88 4.12 -2.66
CA ARG A 129 0.84 5.58 -2.65
C ARG A 129 0.05 6.15 -3.82
N LYS A 130 0.19 5.59 -5.03
CA LYS A 130 -0.62 6.00 -6.18
C LYS A 130 -2.11 5.79 -5.89
N GLN A 131 -2.49 4.61 -5.41
CA GLN A 131 -3.89 4.29 -5.12
C GLN A 131 -4.48 5.16 -3.99
N GLU A 132 -3.72 5.40 -2.93
CA GLU A 132 -4.12 6.30 -1.84
C GLU A 132 -4.23 7.74 -2.31
N SER A 133 -3.31 8.20 -3.17
CA SER A 133 -3.32 9.55 -3.74
C SER A 133 -4.61 9.82 -4.54
N PHE A 134 -5.07 8.87 -5.36
CA PHE A 134 -6.33 9.01 -6.09
C PHE A 134 -7.53 9.16 -5.14
N LEU A 135 -7.63 8.30 -4.12
CA LEU A 135 -8.73 8.36 -3.14
C LEU A 135 -8.67 9.61 -2.27
N MET A 136 -7.46 10.06 -1.89
CA MET A 136 -7.28 11.30 -1.13
C MET A 136 -7.62 12.54 -1.94
N THR A 137 -7.30 12.56 -3.23
CA THR A 137 -7.67 13.66 -4.13
C THR A 137 -9.18 13.81 -4.22
N ASP A 138 -9.91 12.70 -4.45
CA ASP A 138 -11.37 12.69 -4.49
C ASP A 138 -11.97 13.10 -3.13
N LEU A 139 -11.43 12.59 -2.01
CA LEU A 139 -11.84 12.98 -0.66
C LEU A 139 -11.68 14.49 -0.42
N ILE A 140 -10.55 15.08 -0.84
CA ILE A 140 -10.29 16.52 -0.69
C ILE A 140 -11.29 17.32 -1.52
N GLU A 141 -11.55 16.91 -2.76
CA GLU A 141 -12.51 17.61 -3.64
C GLU A 141 -13.93 17.57 -3.05
N LYS A 142 -14.37 16.41 -2.54
CA LYS A 142 -15.67 16.24 -1.90
C LYS A 142 -15.80 17.05 -0.61
N ARG A 143 -14.73 17.12 0.20
CA ARG A 143 -14.69 17.97 1.41
C ARG A 143 -14.75 19.46 1.08
N LYS A 144 -14.09 19.90 0.01
CA LYS A 144 -14.20 21.30 -0.47
C LYS A 144 -15.63 21.64 -0.90
N LYS A 145 -16.25 20.78 -1.73
CA LYS A 145 -17.66 20.95 -2.15
C LYS A 145 -18.62 20.97 -0.96
N LEU A 146 -18.38 20.13 0.04
CA LEU A 146 -19.18 20.13 1.27
C LEU A 146 -19.03 21.45 2.03
N ALA A 147 -17.81 21.96 2.18
CA ALA A 147 -17.55 23.24 2.86
C ALA A 147 -18.18 24.43 2.11
N GLU A 148 -18.13 24.44 0.78
CA GLU A 148 -18.78 25.46 -0.06
C GLU A 148 -20.31 25.46 0.09
N LEU A 149 -20.94 24.29 0.24
CA LEU A 149 -22.39 24.18 0.45
C LEU A 149 -22.81 24.50 1.88
N GLN A 150 -21.92 24.33 2.86
CA GLN A 150 -22.19 24.67 4.27
C GLN A 150 -21.94 26.15 4.60
N ALA A 151 -21.19 26.86 3.76
CA ALA A 151 -20.87 28.28 3.92
C ALA A 151 -21.85 29.21 3.18
N LYS A 152 -22.80 28.65 2.43
CA LYS A 152 -23.94 29.36 1.82
C LYS A 152 -25.12 29.37 2.76
#